data_AF-M9RH39-F1
#
_entry.id   AF-M9RH39-F1
#
_cell.length_a   1.000
_cell.length_b   1.000
_cell.length_c   1.000
_cell.angle_alpha   90.00
_cell.angle_beta   90.00
_cell.angle_gamma   90.00
#
_symmetry.space_group_name_H-M   'P 1'
#
loop_
_entity.id
_entity.type
_entity.pdbx_description
1 polymer ?
#
loop_
_entity_poly.entity_id
_entity_poly.type
_entity_poly.pdbx_seq_one_letter_code
_entity_poly.pdbx_strand_id
1 'polypeptide(L)'
;MLHLKLEPKQYYDVKLQDENFHFSHKSDAFAMSEVKDVILTELCLGFDTKKPEKIPMTVFSNISRLYPHKDLSAYIKGAAANYELHRSSFSEPTYIPDSAFSESFGFSRDAFEKVRAALWSLSDLLFALSTFYEMSADHRGNRAQWQWRIVDCIAPTFKRSWLVSFLCRLTGLTQVQISGVLDFLVASEKNGMFNCSGNGYLQPLVQLEEFIFTSPLLLRMMPSMRNMLYSLNKSDPDHFSKTVAHHLEVELLKEVSDLCDKIPGLMFKCNVPWSHEGRDGELDAILYDTDRRFIIALQAKAAIPPEGARMTRHVETRTLEAVKQVASFEQLSRESKERTLSVAIGKVSDDFLVSHGIVTRSGLGTNKAWKAAEGISVFNVGLLTHALSGSEKILLDFLSNPEEYLSEVIDQLVQQHFINWETGVVPLHHRELHIPLMKLENDELQKTRVRISEI
;
A
#
# COMPACT_ATOMS: atom_id res chain seq x y z
N MET A 1 -3.60 4.17 30.56
CA MET A 1 -4.71 4.68 29.73
C MET A 1 -4.15 5.07 28.38
N LEU A 2 -4.26 4.18 27.38
CA LEU A 2 -3.99 4.53 26.00
C LEU A 2 -5.14 5.43 25.53
N HIS A 3 -4.85 6.71 25.28
CA HIS A 3 -5.75 7.58 24.53
C HIS A 3 -5.77 7.11 23.06
N LEU A 4 -6.51 6.04 22.79
CA LEU A 4 -7.02 5.76 21.46
C LEU A 4 -8.00 6.90 21.13
N LYS A 5 -7.50 7.98 20.50
CA LYS A 5 -8.33 8.85 19.66
C LYS A 5 -8.77 8.03 18.44
N LEU A 6 -9.59 7.02 18.66
CA LEU A 6 -10.49 6.56 17.63
C LEU A 6 -11.49 7.71 17.48
N GLU A 7 -11.58 8.30 16.29
CA GLU A 7 -12.73 9.13 15.91
C GLU A 7 -13.74 8.28 15.10
N PRO A 8 -14.33 7.19 15.64
CA PRO A 8 -15.23 6.33 14.88
C PRO A 8 -16.56 7.03 14.57
N LYS A 9 -16.91 8.09 15.33
CA LYS A 9 -18.16 8.85 15.19
C LYS A 9 -18.37 9.48 13.80
N GLN A 10 -17.34 9.55 12.95
CA GLN A 10 -17.48 10.15 11.62
C GLN A 10 -17.69 9.14 10.49
N TYR A 11 -17.36 7.86 10.66
CA TYR A 11 -17.43 6.86 9.58
C TYR A 11 -18.61 5.91 9.73
N TYR A 12 -18.77 5.37 10.93
CA TYR A 12 -19.85 4.47 11.27
C TYR A 12 -20.80 5.16 12.24
N ASP A 13 -22.08 4.84 12.11
CA ASP A 13 -23.03 5.10 13.18
C ASP A 13 -22.79 4.06 14.27
N VAL A 14 -22.55 4.54 15.49
CA VAL A 14 -22.25 3.68 16.64
C VAL A 14 -23.44 3.70 17.59
N LYS A 15 -24.04 2.54 17.83
CA LYS A 15 -25.15 2.35 18.77
C LYS A 15 -24.73 1.42 19.90
N LEU A 16 -25.18 1.71 21.11
CA LEU A 16 -25.08 0.79 22.24
C LEU A 16 -26.35 -0.07 22.25
N GLN A 17 -26.22 -1.38 22.09
CA GLN A 17 -27.32 -2.36 22.12
C GLN A 17 -26.86 -3.56 22.95
N ASP A 18 -27.70 -4.00 23.90
CA ASP A 18 -27.39 -5.15 24.78
C ASP A 18 -25.99 -5.06 25.44
N GLU A 19 -25.64 -3.86 25.93
CA GLU A 19 -24.34 -3.52 26.50
C GLU A 19 -23.12 -3.56 25.54
N ASN A 20 -23.35 -3.90 24.27
CA ASN A 20 -22.35 -3.98 23.20
C ASN A 20 -22.40 -2.78 22.26
N PHE A 21 -21.28 -2.51 21.57
CA PHE A 21 -21.21 -1.43 20.58
C PHE A 21 -21.38 -2.00 19.17
N HIS A 22 -22.41 -1.54 18.48
CA HIS A 22 -22.70 -1.91 17.10
C HIS A 22 -22.37 -0.76 16.16
N PHE A 23 -21.56 -1.05 15.14
CA PHE A 23 -21.15 -0.13 14.11
C PHE A 23 -21.94 -0.45 12.84
N SER A 24 -22.52 0.56 12.22
CA SER A 24 -23.20 0.41 10.93
C SER A 24 -22.74 1.49 9.96
N HIS A 25 -22.68 1.16 8.66
CA HIS A 25 -22.50 2.17 7.62
C HIS A 25 -23.64 3.18 7.69
N LYS A 26 -23.35 4.44 7.33
CA LYS A 26 -24.33 5.52 7.31
C LYS A 26 -25.37 5.38 6.20
N SER A 27 -25.01 4.71 5.10
CA SER A 27 -25.87 4.41 3.96
C SER A 27 -25.22 3.37 3.05
N ASP A 28 -25.99 2.80 2.13
CA ASP A 28 -25.48 1.87 1.12
C ASP A 28 -24.48 2.55 0.17
N ALA A 29 -24.71 3.82 -0.18
CA ALA A 29 -23.76 4.60 -0.98
C ALA A 29 -22.41 4.79 -0.27
N PHE A 30 -22.42 4.97 1.06
CA PHE A 30 -21.21 5.02 1.86
C PHE A 30 -20.48 3.67 1.84
N ALA A 31 -21.21 2.57 2.07
CA ALA A 31 -20.65 1.23 2.04
C ALA A 31 -20.03 0.92 0.66
N MET A 32 -20.71 1.27 -0.43
CA MET A 32 -20.20 1.08 -1.79
C MET A 32 -18.94 1.91 -2.06
N SER A 33 -18.88 3.16 -1.60
CA SER A 33 -17.67 3.97 -1.70
C SER A 33 -16.49 3.34 -0.95
N GLU A 34 -16.74 2.72 0.21
CA GLU A 34 -15.71 1.98 0.94
C GLU A 34 -15.22 0.76 0.16
N VAL A 35 -16.12 0.00 -0.48
CA VAL A 35 -15.71 -1.12 -1.35
C VAL A 35 -14.82 -0.64 -2.49
N LYS A 36 -15.23 0.41 -3.21
CA LYS A 36 -14.46 1.00 -4.30
C LYS A 36 -13.08 1.49 -3.82
N ASP A 37 -13.04 2.19 -2.69
CA ASP A 37 -11.78 2.70 -2.11
C ASP A 37 -10.80 1.59 -1.75
N VAL A 38 -11.29 0.51 -1.13
CA VAL A 38 -10.43 -0.61 -0.75
C VAL A 38 -9.95 -1.37 -1.96
N ILE A 39 -10.80 -1.70 -2.94
CA ILE A 39 -10.38 -2.40 -4.15
C ILE A 39 -9.31 -1.61 -4.90
N LEU A 40 -9.53 -0.31 -5.10
CA LEU A 40 -8.52 0.54 -5.74
C LEU A 40 -7.22 0.61 -4.92
N THR A 41 -7.31 0.69 -3.60
CA THR A 41 -6.13 0.69 -2.74
C THR A 41 -5.36 -0.62 -2.85
N GLU A 42 -6.04 -1.77 -2.83
CA GLU A 42 -5.44 -3.10 -2.91
C GLU A 42 -4.65 -3.31 -4.21
N LEU A 43 -5.11 -2.75 -5.33
CA LEU A 43 -4.40 -2.81 -6.62
C LEU A 43 -3.02 -2.12 -6.59
N CYS A 44 -2.80 -1.22 -5.63
CA CYS A 44 -1.56 -0.44 -5.49
C CYS A 44 -0.70 -0.85 -4.27
N LEU A 45 -1.14 -1.84 -3.48
CA LEU A 45 -0.34 -2.35 -2.37
C LEU A 45 0.78 -3.24 -2.88
N GLY A 46 1.85 -3.38 -2.08
CA GLY A 46 2.89 -4.34 -2.40
C GLY A 46 2.39 -5.79 -2.27
N PHE A 47 2.80 -6.68 -3.18
CA PHE A 47 2.36 -8.08 -3.18
C PHE A 47 3.42 -9.02 -3.75
N ASP A 48 3.34 -10.31 -3.38
CA ASP A 48 4.17 -11.35 -3.98
C ASP A 48 3.57 -11.88 -5.28
N THR A 49 4.34 -11.83 -6.35
CA THR A 49 3.98 -12.44 -7.64
C THR A 49 4.06 -13.96 -7.62
N LYS A 50 4.73 -14.55 -6.63
CA LYS A 50 4.96 -15.99 -6.51
C LYS A 50 4.70 -16.47 -5.08
N LYS A 51 4.22 -17.72 -4.96
CA LYS A 51 4.04 -18.38 -3.66
C LYS A 51 5.37 -18.91 -3.12
N PRO A 52 5.60 -18.86 -1.79
CA PRO A 52 6.79 -19.45 -1.16
C PRO A 52 6.98 -20.93 -1.47
N GLU A 53 8.24 -21.37 -1.54
CA GLU A 53 8.58 -22.78 -1.67
C GLU A 53 8.44 -23.53 -0.34
N LYS A 54 8.26 -24.85 -0.43
CA LYS A 54 8.21 -25.72 0.75
C LYS A 54 9.60 -25.86 1.37
N ILE A 55 9.71 -25.50 2.65
CA ILE A 55 10.95 -25.69 3.41
C ILE A 55 11.14 -27.19 3.70
N PRO A 56 12.35 -27.78 3.46
CA PRO A 56 12.57 -29.21 3.63
C PRO A 56 12.39 -29.71 5.08
N MET A 57 11.74 -30.87 5.26
CA MET A 57 11.50 -31.49 6.58
C MET A 57 12.77 -31.72 7.42
N THR A 58 13.92 -31.90 6.77
CA THR A 58 15.22 -32.03 7.45
C THR A 58 15.60 -30.76 8.21
N VAL A 59 15.19 -29.58 7.72
CA VAL A 59 15.42 -28.30 8.41
C VAL A 59 14.63 -28.26 9.72
N PHE A 60 13.34 -28.58 9.68
CA PHE A 60 12.49 -28.58 10.87
C PHE A 60 12.99 -29.58 11.92
N SER A 61 13.39 -30.76 11.48
CA SER A 61 13.93 -31.80 12.36
C SER A 61 15.22 -31.33 13.06
N ASN A 62 16.10 -30.63 12.35
CA ASN A 62 17.32 -30.08 12.91
C ASN A 62 17.04 -28.98 13.95
N ILE A 63 16.16 -28.02 13.63
CA ILE A 63 15.76 -26.95 14.56
C ILE A 63 15.09 -27.55 15.80
N SER A 64 14.17 -28.49 15.60
CA SER A 64 13.44 -29.18 16.68
C SER A 64 14.33 -29.95 17.65
N ARG A 65 15.42 -30.56 17.15
CA ARG A 65 16.41 -31.28 17.96
C ARG A 65 17.24 -30.34 18.84
N LEU A 66 17.51 -29.13 18.36
CA LEU A 66 18.36 -28.15 19.04
C LEU A 66 17.58 -27.26 20.02
N TYR A 67 16.25 -27.32 20.00
CA TYR A 67 15.39 -26.57 20.91
C TYR A 67 15.72 -26.84 22.41
N PRO A 68 15.74 -25.82 23.28
CA PRO A 68 15.36 -24.41 23.04
C PRO A 68 16.48 -23.53 22.48
N HIS A 69 17.65 -24.10 22.16
CA HIS A 69 18.75 -23.33 21.59
C HIS A 69 18.43 -22.98 20.13
N LYS A 70 18.16 -21.69 19.89
CA LYS A 70 17.94 -21.14 18.55
C LYS A 70 19.24 -21.10 17.74
N ASP A 71 19.69 -22.27 17.29
CA ASP A 71 20.91 -22.39 16.50
C ASP A 71 20.84 -21.54 15.23
N LEU A 72 21.74 -20.58 15.12
CA LEU A 72 21.71 -19.58 14.06
C LEU A 72 21.84 -20.22 12.66
N SER A 73 22.67 -21.25 12.53
CA SER A 73 22.94 -21.90 11.25
C SER A 73 21.73 -22.67 10.72
N ALA A 74 21.00 -23.36 11.60
CA ALA A 74 19.78 -24.08 11.25
C ALA A 74 18.67 -23.13 10.78
N TYR A 75 18.49 -21.99 11.46
CA TYR A 75 17.51 -20.97 11.05
C TYR A 75 17.88 -20.31 9.72
N ILE A 76 19.16 -19.98 9.49
CA ILE A 76 19.62 -19.43 8.21
C ILE A 76 19.34 -20.41 7.08
N LYS A 77 19.63 -21.70 7.26
CA LYS A 77 19.36 -22.73 6.25
C LYS A 77 17.87 -22.82 5.89
N GLY A 78 16.99 -22.67 6.88
CA GLY A 78 15.55 -22.66 6.65
C GLY A 78 15.06 -21.43 5.92
N ALA A 79 15.48 -20.24 6.37
CA ALA A 79 15.08 -18.98 5.76
C ALA A 79 15.67 -18.80 4.35
N ALA A 80 16.87 -19.31 4.08
CA ALA A 80 17.49 -19.23 2.76
C ALA A 80 16.67 -19.89 1.64
N ALA A 81 15.74 -20.80 1.98
CA ALA A 81 14.87 -21.44 0.99
C ALA A 81 14.01 -20.44 0.21
N ASN A 82 13.53 -19.36 0.87
CA ASN A 82 12.62 -18.38 0.25
C ASN A 82 13.23 -16.98 0.12
N TYR A 83 14.48 -16.76 0.54
CA TYR A 83 15.11 -15.44 0.55
C TYR A 83 15.20 -14.79 -0.84
N GLU A 84 15.78 -15.51 -1.80
CA GLU A 84 15.93 -15.02 -3.18
C GLU A 84 14.59 -14.88 -3.90
N LEU A 85 13.63 -15.75 -3.57
CA LEU A 85 12.26 -15.62 -4.04
C LEU A 85 11.67 -14.29 -3.57
N HIS A 86 11.63 -14.02 -2.26
CA HIS A 86 11.09 -12.77 -1.70
C HIS A 86 11.79 -11.53 -2.25
N ARG A 87 13.10 -11.60 -2.54
CA ARG A 87 13.84 -10.49 -3.15
C ARG A 87 13.42 -10.20 -4.59
N SER A 88 13.06 -11.23 -5.36
CA SER A 88 12.79 -11.12 -6.80
C SER A 88 11.31 -11.15 -7.18
N SER A 89 10.43 -11.62 -6.29
CA SER A 89 9.01 -11.81 -6.58
C SER A 89 8.11 -10.77 -5.93
N PHE A 90 8.61 -9.85 -5.12
CA PHE A 90 7.78 -8.81 -4.53
C PHE A 90 7.69 -7.59 -5.44
N SER A 91 6.47 -7.21 -5.76
CA SER A 91 6.16 -6.01 -6.53
C SER A 91 5.64 -4.93 -5.59
N GLU A 92 6.23 -3.75 -5.61
CA GLU A 92 5.77 -2.56 -4.88
C GLU A 92 6.02 -1.32 -5.73
N PRO A 93 5.13 -0.32 -5.74
CA PRO A 93 5.35 0.93 -6.44
C PRO A 93 6.60 1.66 -5.96
N THR A 94 7.24 2.43 -6.85
CA THR A 94 8.36 3.29 -6.47
C THR A 94 7.82 4.62 -5.95
N TYR A 95 7.93 4.84 -4.64
CA TYR A 95 7.36 6.05 -4.03
C TYR A 95 8.21 7.31 -4.21
N ILE A 96 9.53 7.16 -4.24
CA ILE A 96 10.54 8.22 -4.38
C ILE A 96 11.77 7.68 -5.13
N PRO A 97 12.66 8.51 -5.70
CA PRO A 97 13.93 8.05 -6.28
C PRO A 97 14.88 7.39 -5.27
N ASP A 98 15.85 6.61 -5.75
CA ASP A 98 16.88 5.96 -4.91
C ASP A 98 17.75 6.96 -4.14
N SER A 99 18.04 8.11 -4.75
CA SER A 99 18.80 9.19 -4.13
C SER A 99 18.05 9.78 -2.94
N ALA A 100 16.77 10.11 -3.13
CA ALA A 100 15.90 10.61 -2.08
C ALA A 100 15.72 9.57 -0.96
N PHE A 101 15.54 8.29 -1.31
CA PHE A 101 15.46 7.22 -0.32
C PHE A 101 16.72 7.17 0.56
N SER A 102 17.89 7.21 -0.07
CA SER A 102 19.17 7.14 0.65
C SER A 102 19.39 8.37 1.54
N GLU A 103 19.01 9.56 1.07
CA GLU A 103 19.07 10.80 1.85
C GLU A 103 18.10 10.78 3.04
N SER A 104 16.88 10.30 2.85
CA SER A 104 15.85 10.28 3.89
C SER A 104 16.17 9.29 5.01
N PHE A 105 16.65 8.09 4.66
CA PHE A 105 16.79 6.98 5.61
C PHE A 105 18.23 6.69 6.05
N GLY A 106 19.24 7.20 5.33
CA GLY A 106 20.65 6.94 5.63
C GLY A 106 21.15 5.55 5.19
N PHE A 107 20.36 4.82 4.40
CA PHE A 107 20.72 3.54 3.78
C PHE A 107 20.04 3.39 2.42
N SER A 108 20.58 2.52 1.57
CA SER A 108 20.04 2.31 0.21
C SER A 108 18.74 1.50 0.22
N ARG A 109 17.93 1.67 -0.84
CA ARG A 109 16.74 0.84 -1.07
C ARG A 109 17.07 -0.65 -1.13
N ASP A 110 18.11 -1.03 -1.87
CA ASP A 110 18.57 -2.43 -1.93
C ASP A 110 18.87 -3.02 -0.54
N ALA A 111 19.45 -2.24 0.37
CA ALA A 111 19.70 -2.70 1.74
C ALA A 111 18.38 -2.97 2.49
N PHE A 112 17.39 -2.08 2.35
CA PHE A 112 16.07 -2.27 2.91
C PHE A 112 15.36 -3.51 2.34
N GLU A 113 15.35 -3.67 1.02
CA GLU A 113 14.69 -4.78 0.34
C GLU A 113 15.30 -6.13 0.73
N LYS A 114 16.63 -6.20 0.87
CA LYS A 114 17.33 -7.38 1.39
C LYS A 114 16.92 -7.68 2.83
N VAL A 115 16.81 -6.69 3.70
CA VAL A 115 16.35 -6.90 5.09
C VAL A 115 14.90 -7.34 5.13
N ARG A 116 14.01 -6.73 4.34
CA ARG A 116 12.61 -7.13 4.18
C ARG A 116 12.48 -8.58 3.76
N ALA A 117 13.15 -8.98 2.69
CA ALA A 117 13.14 -10.35 2.18
C ALA A 117 13.63 -11.36 3.23
N ALA A 118 14.65 -10.99 4.02
CA ALA A 118 15.15 -11.82 5.12
C ALA A 118 14.12 -11.95 6.27
N LEU A 119 13.42 -10.88 6.63
CA LEU A 119 12.36 -10.92 7.64
C LEU A 119 11.15 -11.76 7.18
N TRP A 120 10.78 -11.69 5.90
CA TRP A 120 9.72 -12.52 5.33
C TRP A 120 10.11 -14.00 5.28
N SER A 121 11.35 -14.28 4.90
CA SER A 121 11.88 -15.65 4.95
C SER A 121 11.87 -16.23 6.35
N LEU A 122 12.16 -15.39 7.36
CA LEU A 122 12.04 -15.79 8.76
C LEU A 122 10.57 -16.04 9.14
N SER A 123 9.64 -15.22 8.65
CA SER A 123 8.20 -15.42 8.85
C SER A 123 7.73 -16.77 8.29
N ASP A 124 8.06 -17.09 7.04
CA ASP A 124 7.72 -18.37 6.41
C ASP A 124 8.25 -19.57 7.20
N LEU A 125 9.51 -19.48 7.66
CA LEU A 125 10.13 -20.51 8.48
C LEU A 125 9.37 -20.70 9.80
N LEU A 126 9.01 -19.62 10.47
CA LEU A 126 8.29 -19.67 11.75
C LEU A 126 6.88 -20.24 11.58
N PHE A 127 6.14 -19.85 10.53
CA PHE A 127 4.86 -20.45 10.20
C PHE A 127 4.99 -21.95 9.91
N ALA A 128 5.96 -22.34 9.09
CA ALA A 128 6.17 -23.74 8.75
C ALA A 128 6.58 -24.59 9.97
N LEU A 129 7.41 -24.04 10.86
CA LEU A 129 7.77 -24.68 12.14
C LEU A 129 6.55 -24.84 13.06
N SER A 130 5.69 -23.82 13.14
CA SER A 130 4.44 -23.88 13.91
C SER A 130 3.56 -25.04 13.43
N THR A 131 3.31 -25.13 12.12
CA THR A 131 2.54 -26.24 11.53
C THR A 131 3.20 -27.59 11.78
N PHE A 132 4.52 -27.68 11.64
CA PHE A 132 5.26 -28.90 11.93
C PHE A 132 5.10 -29.36 13.40
N TYR A 133 5.13 -28.43 14.34
CA TYR A 133 4.96 -28.72 15.76
C TYR A 133 3.52 -29.08 16.12
N GLU A 134 2.53 -28.45 15.50
CA GLU A 134 1.12 -28.81 15.64
C GLU A 134 0.87 -30.24 15.19
N MET A 135 1.31 -30.60 13.97
CA MET A 135 1.22 -31.97 13.47
C MET A 135 1.95 -32.96 14.39
N SER A 136 3.11 -32.58 14.93
CA SER A 136 3.88 -33.45 15.85
C SER A 136 3.19 -33.65 17.19
N ALA A 137 2.45 -32.65 17.68
CA ALA A 137 1.69 -32.70 18.93
C ALA A 137 0.60 -33.78 18.88
N ASP A 138 -0.12 -33.85 17.76
CA ASP A 138 -1.22 -34.81 17.56
C ASP A 138 -0.75 -36.26 17.47
N HIS A 139 0.47 -36.48 16.95
CA HIS A 139 0.99 -37.83 16.71
C HIS A 139 1.81 -38.42 17.87
N ARG A 140 2.34 -37.61 18.80
CA ARG A 140 3.35 -38.05 19.79
C ARG A 140 2.92 -38.01 21.26
N GLY A 141 1.66 -37.73 21.57
CA GLY A 141 1.09 -37.90 22.92
C GLY A 141 1.58 -36.94 24.01
N ASN A 142 2.44 -35.96 23.68
CA ASN A 142 2.94 -34.94 24.64
C ASN A 142 2.56 -33.51 24.19
N ARG A 143 1.25 -33.26 24.07
CA ARG A 143 0.69 -32.01 23.53
C ARG A 143 1.21 -30.75 24.23
N ALA A 144 1.38 -30.80 25.55
CA ALA A 144 1.84 -29.67 26.35
C ALA A 144 3.26 -29.19 25.98
N GLN A 145 4.19 -30.13 25.70
CA GLN A 145 5.55 -29.77 25.28
C GLN A 145 5.56 -29.10 23.90
N TRP A 146 4.75 -29.58 22.97
CA TRP A 146 4.68 -29.03 21.61
C TRP A 146 3.96 -27.69 21.57
N GLN A 147 2.98 -27.47 22.44
CA GLN A 147 2.28 -26.19 22.55
C GLN A 147 3.23 -25.01 22.82
N TRP A 148 4.20 -25.16 23.73
CA TRP A 148 5.19 -24.10 23.97
C TRP A 148 6.06 -23.80 22.74
N ARG A 149 6.40 -24.82 21.96
CA ARG A 149 7.15 -24.65 20.71
C ARG A 149 6.35 -23.93 19.63
N ILE A 150 5.03 -24.18 19.58
CA ILE A 150 4.09 -23.46 18.71
C ILE A 150 4.04 -21.98 19.13
N VAL A 151 3.87 -21.71 20.43
CA VAL A 151 3.86 -20.35 20.99
C VAL A 151 5.15 -19.60 20.63
N ASP A 152 6.32 -20.23 20.78
CA ASP A 152 7.62 -19.66 20.41
C ASP A 152 7.76 -19.36 18.90
N CYS A 153 6.93 -19.96 18.04
CA CYS A 153 6.91 -19.68 16.61
C CYS A 153 5.95 -18.56 16.24
N ILE A 154 4.79 -18.45 16.90
CA ILE A 154 3.77 -17.42 16.61
C ILE A 154 4.04 -16.09 17.31
N ALA A 155 4.75 -16.12 18.44
CA ALA A 155 5.17 -14.96 19.23
C ALA A 155 6.66 -15.07 19.60
N PRO A 156 7.57 -15.13 18.61
CA PRO A 156 8.98 -15.36 18.86
C PRO A 156 9.65 -14.20 19.59
N THR A 157 10.49 -14.57 20.56
CA THR A 157 11.43 -13.65 21.22
C THR A 157 12.86 -13.96 20.81
N PHE A 158 13.61 -12.97 20.34
CA PHE A 158 15.02 -13.10 19.96
C PHE A 158 15.88 -12.13 20.75
N LYS A 159 17.15 -12.46 21.01
CA LYS A 159 18.13 -11.42 21.35
C LYS A 159 18.36 -10.55 20.11
N ARG A 160 18.49 -9.23 20.27
CA ARG A 160 18.78 -8.29 19.16
C ARG A 160 20.06 -8.69 18.43
N SER A 161 21.10 -9.09 19.16
CA SER A 161 22.35 -9.57 18.55
C SER A 161 22.18 -10.82 17.70
N TRP A 162 21.26 -11.72 18.08
CA TRP A 162 20.91 -12.90 17.29
C TRP A 162 20.22 -12.49 16.00
N LEU A 163 19.20 -11.62 16.07
CA LEU A 163 18.46 -11.16 14.89
C LEU A 163 19.39 -10.41 13.91
N VAL A 164 20.22 -9.52 14.43
CA VAL A 164 21.22 -8.80 13.62
C VAL A 164 22.19 -9.77 12.95
N SER A 165 22.69 -10.78 13.68
CA SER A 165 23.60 -11.80 13.11
C SER A 165 22.92 -12.66 12.06
N PHE A 166 21.64 -13.01 12.26
CA PHE A 166 20.82 -13.73 11.30
C PHE A 166 20.68 -12.92 10.01
N LEU A 167 20.30 -11.64 10.11
CA LEU A 167 20.13 -10.77 8.96
C LEU A 167 21.45 -10.52 8.24
N CYS A 168 22.55 -10.25 8.94
CA CYS A 168 23.88 -10.06 8.32
C CYS A 168 24.29 -11.29 7.49
N ARG A 169 24.12 -12.50 8.05
CA ARG A 169 24.51 -13.74 7.36
C ARG A 169 23.62 -14.07 6.16
N LEU A 170 22.33 -13.79 6.25
CA LEU A 170 21.39 -14.10 5.16
C LEU A 170 21.48 -13.06 4.02
N THR A 171 21.68 -11.79 4.35
CA THR A 171 21.67 -10.68 3.37
C THR A 171 23.05 -10.30 2.84
N GLY A 172 24.12 -10.66 3.55
CA GLY A 172 25.49 -10.20 3.27
C GLY A 172 25.75 -8.74 3.66
N LEU A 173 24.79 -8.04 4.27
CA LEU A 173 24.94 -6.65 4.70
C LEU A 173 25.76 -6.54 5.98
N THR A 174 26.36 -5.36 6.18
CA THR A 174 27.09 -5.05 7.42
C THR A 174 26.13 -4.83 8.58
N GLN A 175 26.63 -5.01 9.81
CA GLN A 175 25.84 -4.74 11.02
C GLN A 175 25.32 -3.30 11.11
N VAL A 176 26.07 -2.33 10.58
CA VAL A 176 25.66 -0.91 10.56
C VAL A 176 24.45 -0.72 9.64
N GLN A 177 24.48 -1.29 8.43
CA GLN A 177 23.35 -1.23 7.50
C GLN A 177 22.11 -1.93 8.06
N ILE A 178 22.27 -3.13 8.63
CA ILE A 178 21.16 -3.85 9.28
C ILE A 178 20.55 -3.01 10.41
N SER A 179 21.39 -2.43 11.26
CA SER A 179 20.91 -1.63 12.40
C SER A 179 20.15 -0.40 11.91
N GLY A 180 20.66 0.29 10.89
CA GLY A 180 19.99 1.45 10.27
C GLY A 180 18.58 1.10 9.78
N VAL A 181 18.41 -0.03 9.07
CA VAL A 181 17.09 -0.48 8.62
C VAL A 181 16.19 -0.85 9.81
N LEU A 182 16.72 -1.61 10.77
CA LEU A 182 15.94 -2.06 11.93
C LEU A 182 15.43 -0.90 12.79
N ASP A 183 16.15 0.21 12.87
CA ASP A 183 15.74 1.34 13.72
C ASP A 183 14.43 2.00 13.23
N PHE A 184 14.07 1.85 11.96
CA PHE A 184 12.76 2.24 11.43
C PHE A 184 11.66 1.18 11.66
N LEU A 185 12.04 -0.10 11.78
CA LEU A 185 11.11 -1.22 11.93
C LEU A 185 10.87 -1.62 13.39
N VAL A 186 11.62 -1.05 14.34
CA VAL A 186 11.58 -1.38 15.76
C VAL A 186 10.90 -0.27 16.57
N ALA A 187 9.81 -0.63 17.25
CA ALA A 187 9.30 0.13 18.39
C ALA A 187 10.20 -0.12 19.61
N SER A 188 10.79 0.93 20.17
CA SER A 188 11.61 0.85 21.39
C SER A 188 11.40 2.09 22.25
N GLU A 189 11.72 2.02 23.54
CA GLU A 189 11.68 3.20 24.43
C GLU A 189 12.50 4.38 23.89
N LYS A 190 13.66 4.09 23.26
CA LYS A 190 14.53 5.11 22.64
C LYS A 190 13.83 5.86 21.51
N ASN A 191 12.94 5.17 20.79
CA ASN A 191 12.18 5.72 19.67
C ASN A 191 10.76 6.13 20.10
N GLY A 192 10.52 6.25 21.42
CA GLY A 192 9.23 6.64 21.99
C GLY A 192 8.11 5.62 21.80
N MET A 193 8.46 4.32 21.73
CA MET A 193 7.59 3.14 21.73
C MET A 193 6.19 3.34 21.12
N PHE A 194 6.01 2.86 19.89
CA PHE A 194 4.77 3.00 19.10
C PHE A 194 4.41 4.44 18.68
N ASN A 195 5.29 5.43 18.88
CA ASN A 195 5.08 6.80 18.38
C ASN A 195 4.83 6.90 16.87
N CYS A 196 5.33 5.94 16.09
CA CYS A 196 5.14 5.88 14.63
C CYS A 196 3.99 4.96 14.20
N SER A 197 3.28 4.32 15.13
CA SER A 197 2.15 3.43 14.83
C SER A 197 0.83 4.21 14.67
N GLY A 198 -0.11 3.66 13.91
CA GLY A 198 -1.45 4.22 13.72
C GLY A 198 -2.05 3.94 12.35
N ASN A 199 -3.36 4.15 12.22
CA ASN A 199 -4.12 3.93 10.98
C ASN A 199 -3.93 2.52 10.37
N GLY A 200 -3.73 1.50 11.20
CA GLY A 200 -3.50 0.12 10.74
C GLY A 200 -2.03 -0.29 10.67
N TYR A 201 -1.09 0.65 10.66
CA TYR A 201 0.34 0.34 10.75
C TYR A 201 0.80 0.15 12.19
N LEU A 202 1.60 -0.90 12.38
CA LEU A 202 2.34 -1.17 13.61
C LEU A 202 3.77 -1.56 13.25
N GLN A 203 4.76 -1.08 14.02
CA GLN A 203 6.13 -1.53 13.84
C GLN A 203 6.23 -3.05 14.06
N PRO A 204 6.85 -3.81 13.13
CA PRO A 204 6.85 -5.27 13.18
C PRO A 204 7.66 -5.86 14.33
N LEU A 205 8.57 -5.07 14.89
CA LEU A 205 9.49 -5.50 15.94
C LEU A 205 9.29 -4.61 17.16
N VAL A 206 9.21 -5.21 18.35
CA VAL A 206 9.16 -4.48 19.62
C VAL A 206 10.40 -4.84 20.41
N GLN A 207 11.18 -3.84 20.80
CA GLN A 207 12.37 -4.03 21.61
C GLN A 207 12.13 -3.67 23.07
N LEU A 208 12.43 -4.62 23.95
CA LEU A 208 12.57 -4.40 25.39
C LEU A 208 13.96 -4.88 25.79
N GLU A 209 14.78 -3.98 26.33
CA GLU A 209 16.19 -4.25 26.65
C GLU A 209 16.95 -4.84 25.45
N GLU A 210 17.61 -5.99 25.59
CA GLU A 210 18.29 -6.70 24.50
C GLU A 210 17.38 -7.64 23.70
N PHE A 211 16.08 -7.74 24.02
CA PHE A 211 15.17 -8.67 23.39
C PHE A 211 14.25 -7.98 22.38
N ILE A 212 13.96 -8.71 21.29
CA ILE A 212 13.04 -8.35 20.23
C ILE A 212 11.88 -9.33 20.25
N PHE A 213 10.67 -8.79 20.36
CA PHE A 213 9.40 -9.49 20.25
C PHE A 213 8.79 -9.18 18.90
N THR A 214 8.20 -10.19 18.26
CA THR A 214 7.51 -10.01 16.99
C THR A 214 6.44 -11.09 16.80
N SER A 215 5.70 -11.00 15.70
CA SER A 215 4.85 -12.07 15.19
C SER A 215 5.22 -12.31 13.73
N PRO A 216 5.25 -13.57 13.24
CA PRO A 216 5.48 -13.86 11.83
C PRO A 216 4.55 -13.07 10.90
N LEU A 217 3.28 -12.87 11.30
CA LEU A 217 2.33 -12.10 10.52
C LEU A 217 2.76 -10.64 10.36
N LEU A 218 3.22 -10.00 11.43
CA LEU A 218 3.71 -8.63 11.38
C LEU A 218 4.99 -8.52 10.55
N LEU A 219 5.90 -9.49 10.67
CA LEU A 219 7.09 -9.54 9.82
C LEU A 219 6.70 -9.58 8.34
N ARG A 220 5.61 -10.30 7.98
CA ARG A 220 5.14 -10.41 6.60
C ARG A 220 4.46 -9.13 6.11
N MET A 221 3.65 -8.48 6.95
CA MET A 221 2.75 -7.41 6.50
C MET A 221 3.30 -5.99 6.64
N MET A 222 4.25 -5.76 7.56
CA MET A 222 4.59 -4.38 7.97
C MET A 222 5.89 -3.80 7.35
N PRO A 223 6.92 -4.58 6.99
CA PRO A 223 8.12 -4.05 6.34
C PRO A 223 7.91 -3.66 4.87
N SER A 224 7.17 -2.59 4.60
CA SER A 224 7.00 -2.00 3.26
C SER A 224 7.59 -0.59 3.19
N MET A 225 7.94 -0.14 1.99
CA MET A 225 8.44 1.22 1.77
C MET A 225 7.36 2.24 2.14
N ARG A 226 6.11 1.92 1.83
CA ARG A 226 4.94 2.70 2.24
C ARG A 226 4.90 2.97 3.75
N ASN A 227 5.09 1.91 4.55
CA ASN A 227 5.08 2.00 6.01
C ASN A 227 6.31 2.71 6.57
N MET A 228 7.47 2.60 5.91
CA MET A 228 8.65 3.39 6.26
C MET A 228 8.44 4.90 6.05
N LEU A 229 7.87 5.28 4.90
CA LEU A 229 7.55 6.68 4.59
C LEU A 229 6.52 7.23 5.56
N TYR A 230 5.50 6.44 5.89
CA TYR A 230 4.53 6.80 6.93
C TYR A 230 5.21 7.01 8.29
N SER A 231 6.11 6.10 8.69
CA SER A 231 6.85 6.21 9.94
C SER A 231 7.70 7.46 10.00
N LEU A 232 8.41 7.77 8.90
CA LEU A 232 9.24 8.97 8.80
C LEU A 232 8.40 10.25 8.92
N ASN A 233 7.27 10.35 8.21
CA ASN A 233 6.36 11.49 8.32
C ASN A 233 5.80 11.67 9.74
N LYS A 234 5.68 10.58 10.52
CA LYS A 234 5.23 10.65 11.91
C LYS A 234 6.33 11.05 12.89
N SER A 235 7.54 10.52 12.72
CA SER A 235 8.66 10.80 13.64
C SER A 235 9.37 12.11 13.35
N ASP A 236 9.46 12.49 12.08
CA ASP A 236 10.21 13.66 11.61
C ASP A 236 9.52 14.28 10.36
N PRO A 237 8.38 14.98 10.57
CA PRO A 237 7.61 15.57 9.48
C PRO A 237 8.38 16.66 8.72
N ASP A 238 9.30 17.37 9.38
CA ASP A 238 10.09 18.43 8.74
C ASP A 238 11.10 17.83 7.76
N HIS A 239 11.81 16.77 8.17
CA HIS A 239 12.71 16.04 7.27
C HIS A 239 11.94 15.37 6.13
N PHE A 240 10.77 14.78 6.43
CA PHE A 240 9.89 14.20 5.40
C PHE A 240 9.46 15.26 4.37
N SER A 241 9.01 16.42 4.81
CA SER A 241 8.59 17.52 3.93
C SER A 241 9.74 17.95 3.01
N LYS A 242 10.95 18.06 3.57
CA LYS A 242 12.15 18.47 2.84
C LYS A 242 12.64 17.44 1.82
N THR A 243 12.66 16.15 2.18
CA THR A 243 13.36 15.11 1.39
C THR A 243 12.44 14.18 0.60
N VAL A 244 11.17 14.06 0.98
CA VAL A 244 10.24 13.08 0.39
C VAL A 244 9.07 13.74 -0.33
N ALA A 245 8.41 14.71 0.31
CA ALA A 245 7.09 15.16 -0.12
C ALA A 245 7.02 15.63 -1.59
N HIS A 246 8.05 16.33 -2.06
CA HIS A 246 8.13 16.85 -3.42
C HIS A 246 8.37 15.78 -4.51
N HIS A 247 8.74 14.56 -4.13
CA HIS A 247 8.94 13.44 -5.05
C HIS A 247 7.69 12.59 -5.25
N LEU A 248 6.72 12.64 -4.33
CA LEU A 248 5.62 11.68 -4.31
C LEU A 248 4.73 11.76 -5.56
N GLU A 249 4.32 12.97 -5.93
CA GLU A 249 3.50 13.22 -7.11
C GLU A 249 4.32 13.08 -8.40
N VAL A 250 5.62 13.42 -8.36
CA VAL A 250 6.54 13.26 -9.49
C VAL A 250 6.69 11.78 -9.87
N GLU A 251 6.98 10.90 -8.92
CA GLU A 251 7.10 9.46 -9.23
C GLU A 251 5.75 8.84 -9.61
N LEU A 252 4.63 9.31 -9.06
CA LEU A 252 3.29 8.87 -9.49
C LEU A 252 3.04 9.23 -10.96
N LEU A 253 3.33 10.46 -11.37
CA LEU A 253 3.17 10.90 -12.76
C LEU A 253 4.15 10.20 -13.70
N LYS A 254 5.36 9.89 -13.23
CA LYS A 254 6.33 9.11 -13.99
C LYS A 254 5.82 7.69 -14.30
N GLU A 255 5.23 7.00 -13.32
CA GLU A 255 4.62 5.68 -13.54
C GLU A 255 3.47 5.74 -14.56
N VAL A 256 2.67 6.81 -14.55
CA VAL A 256 1.64 7.04 -15.58
C VAL A 256 2.28 7.31 -16.95
N SER A 257 3.32 8.15 -17.01
CA SER A 257 4.07 8.43 -18.25
C SER A 257 4.64 7.16 -18.86
N ASP A 258 5.29 6.31 -18.05
CA ASP A 258 5.90 5.05 -18.49
C ASP A 258 4.85 4.09 -19.06
N LEU A 259 3.62 4.11 -18.54
CA LEU A 259 2.49 3.36 -19.10
C LEU A 259 2.02 3.95 -20.43
N CYS A 260 1.88 5.27 -20.50
CA CYS A 260 1.43 5.97 -21.70
C CYS A 260 2.43 5.87 -22.86
N ASP A 261 3.74 5.85 -22.58
CA ASP A 261 4.81 5.70 -23.57
C ASP A 261 4.76 4.35 -24.30
N LYS A 262 4.10 3.34 -23.72
CA LYS A 262 3.86 2.04 -24.37
C LYS A 262 2.71 2.09 -25.40
N ILE A 263 1.95 3.19 -25.46
CA ILE A 263 0.74 3.33 -26.28
C ILE A 263 1.04 4.28 -27.45
N PRO A 264 1.09 3.77 -28.70
CA PRO A 264 1.36 4.61 -29.87
C PRO A 264 0.34 5.75 -30.03
N GLY A 265 0.82 6.95 -30.33
CA GLY A 265 -0.02 8.15 -30.55
C GLY A 265 -0.44 8.88 -29.26
N LEU A 266 -0.15 8.30 -28.09
CA LEU A 266 -0.46 8.92 -26.82
C LEU A 266 0.75 9.72 -26.30
N MET A 267 0.54 11.01 -26.07
CA MET A 267 1.52 11.92 -25.48
C MET A 267 1.18 12.21 -24.03
N PHE A 268 2.20 12.28 -23.19
CA PHE A 268 2.08 12.67 -21.79
C PHE A 268 2.97 13.88 -21.49
N LYS A 269 2.41 14.91 -20.85
CA LYS A 269 3.13 16.15 -20.53
C LYS A 269 2.84 16.62 -19.12
N CYS A 270 3.87 16.67 -18.26
CA CYS A 270 3.76 17.18 -16.89
C CYS A 270 3.93 18.70 -16.78
N ASN A 271 3.53 19.24 -15.64
CA ASN A 271 3.78 20.60 -15.16
C ASN A 271 3.33 21.65 -16.16
N VAL A 272 2.01 21.75 -16.37
CA VAL A 272 1.43 22.66 -17.36
C VAL A 272 0.83 23.87 -16.65
N PRO A 273 1.57 24.99 -16.56
CA PRO A 273 1.08 26.19 -15.88
C PRO A 273 -0.01 26.87 -16.71
N TRP A 274 -0.94 27.51 -16.02
CA TRP A 274 -1.96 28.38 -16.62
C TRP A 274 -2.14 29.65 -15.81
N SER A 275 -2.54 30.73 -16.49
CA SER A 275 -2.84 32.02 -15.88
C SER A 275 -4.04 32.65 -16.57
N HIS A 276 -5.01 33.14 -15.80
CA HIS A 276 -6.18 33.81 -16.33
C HIS A 276 -6.73 34.83 -15.33
N GLU A 277 -6.88 36.08 -15.79
CA GLU A 277 -7.46 37.18 -15.00
C GLU A 277 -6.81 37.35 -13.61
N GLY A 278 -5.48 37.20 -13.53
CA GLY A 278 -4.71 37.33 -12.29
C GLY A 278 -4.80 36.12 -11.35
N ARG A 279 -5.38 35.01 -11.80
CA ARG A 279 -5.30 33.70 -11.14
C ARG A 279 -4.26 32.83 -11.83
N ASP A 280 -3.31 32.32 -11.07
CA ASP A 280 -2.33 31.35 -11.55
C ASP A 280 -2.66 29.96 -11.01
N GLY A 281 -2.36 28.94 -11.80
CA GLY A 281 -2.50 27.55 -11.41
C GLY A 281 -1.70 26.62 -12.30
N GLU A 282 -1.82 25.33 -12.04
CA GLU A 282 -1.08 24.29 -12.75
C GLU A 282 -1.97 23.06 -12.97
N LEU A 283 -1.84 22.45 -14.14
CA LEU A 283 -2.23 21.06 -14.36
C LEU A 283 -1.01 20.19 -14.10
N ASP A 284 -1.15 19.21 -13.21
CA ASP A 284 -0.04 18.31 -12.87
C ASP A 284 0.43 17.53 -14.12
N ALA A 285 -0.51 17.13 -14.98
CA ALA A 285 -0.19 16.62 -16.31
C ALA A 285 -1.33 16.77 -17.32
N ILE A 286 -1.01 16.50 -18.59
CA ILE A 286 -1.95 16.32 -19.70
C ILE A 286 -1.64 15.01 -20.40
N LEU A 287 -2.69 14.26 -20.70
CA LEU A 287 -2.69 13.18 -21.67
C LEU A 287 -3.29 13.67 -22.98
N TYR A 288 -2.64 13.40 -24.10
CA TYR A 288 -3.11 13.83 -25.42
C TYR A 288 -2.93 12.75 -26.47
N ASP A 289 -4.00 12.39 -27.16
CA ASP A 289 -3.93 11.51 -28.33
C ASP A 289 -3.76 12.34 -29.60
N THR A 290 -2.64 12.16 -30.30
CA THR A 290 -2.26 12.98 -31.46
C THR A 290 -3.18 12.79 -32.65
N ASP A 291 -3.80 11.62 -32.78
CA ASP A 291 -4.54 11.21 -33.97
C ASP A 291 -6.02 11.59 -33.84
N ARG A 292 -6.58 11.38 -32.65
CA ARG A 292 -8.00 11.51 -32.33
C ARG A 292 -8.32 12.80 -31.58
N ARG A 293 -7.29 13.51 -31.10
CA ARG A 293 -7.36 14.85 -30.50
C ARG A 293 -8.13 14.92 -29.18
N PHE A 294 -8.15 13.82 -28.44
CA PHE A 294 -8.67 13.79 -27.07
C PHE A 294 -7.62 14.31 -26.09
N ILE A 295 -8.05 15.19 -25.18
CA ILE A 295 -7.22 15.74 -24.12
C ILE A 295 -7.80 15.34 -22.77
N ILE A 296 -6.97 14.76 -21.90
CA ILE A 296 -7.32 14.56 -20.48
C ILE A 296 -6.39 15.43 -19.63
N ALA A 297 -6.96 16.42 -18.96
CA ALA A 297 -6.25 17.26 -17.99
C ALA A 297 -6.21 16.54 -16.63
N LEU A 298 -5.02 16.39 -16.06
CA LEU A 298 -4.80 15.55 -14.89
C LEU A 298 -4.37 16.37 -13.66
N GLN A 299 -4.88 15.94 -12.50
CA GLN A 299 -4.41 16.34 -11.17
C GLN A 299 -3.95 15.09 -10.43
N ALA A 300 -2.69 15.04 -10.02
CA ALA A 300 -2.09 13.92 -9.29
C ALA A 300 -2.05 14.20 -7.79
N LYS A 301 -2.40 13.20 -6.98
CA LYS A 301 -2.36 13.30 -5.52
C LYS A 301 -1.79 12.02 -4.92
N ALA A 302 -0.54 12.10 -4.50
CA ALA A 302 0.24 10.96 -4.03
C ALA A 302 0.26 10.84 -2.50
N ALA A 303 -0.89 11.01 -1.85
CA ALA A 303 -1.01 10.77 -0.42
C ALA A 303 -0.63 9.30 -0.09
N ILE A 304 0.18 9.10 0.95
CA ILE A 304 0.65 7.78 1.38
C ILE A 304 -0.06 7.41 2.68
N PRO A 305 -1.24 6.77 2.64
CA PRO A 305 -1.75 6.10 3.82
C PRO A 305 -0.87 4.86 4.11
N PRO A 306 -0.72 4.46 5.38
CA PRO A 306 -0.01 3.22 5.68
C PRO A 306 -0.73 1.99 5.10
N GLU A 307 -0.03 0.88 4.96
CA GLU A 307 -0.66 -0.39 4.59
C GLU A 307 -1.67 -0.83 5.66
N GLY A 308 -2.81 -1.35 5.21
CA GLY A 308 -3.93 -1.72 6.07
C GLY A 308 -4.84 -0.54 6.48
N ALA A 309 -4.51 0.70 6.10
CA ALA A 309 -5.40 1.83 6.32
C ALA A 309 -6.56 1.84 5.31
N ARG A 310 -7.78 2.13 5.78
CA ARG A 310 -8.98 2.28 4.95
C ARG A 310 -9.53 3.70 5.08
N MET A 311 -10.13 4.24 4.01
CA MET A 311 -10.93 5.46 4.06
C MET A 311 -10.22 6.64 4.75
N THR A 312 -8.93 6.86 4.41
CA THR A 312 -8.10 7.79 5.19
C THR A 312 -8.41 9.26 4.87
N ARG A 313 -8.50 10.11 5.91
CA ARG A 313 -8.78 11.55 5.74
C ARG A 313 -7.70 12.31 4.98
N HIS A 314 -6.45 11.85 5.11
CA HIS A 314 -5.36 12.52 4.42
C HIS A 314 -5.50 12.36 2.90
N VAL A 315 -5.87 11.16 2.44
CA VAL A 315 -6.23 10.92 1.04
C VAL A 315 -7.47 11.75 0.67
N GLU A 316 -8.54 11.75 1.48
CA GLU A 316 -9.73 12.59 1.21
C GLU A 316 -9.36 14.06 0.99
N THR A 317 -8.52 14.62 1.88
CA THR A 317 -8.15 16.04 1.83
C THR A 317 -7.43 16.38 0.52
N ARG A 318 -6.49 15.53 0.11
CA ARG A 318 -5.74 15.72 -1.14
C ARG A 318 -6.61 15.50 -2.37
N THR A 319 -7.52 14.53 -2.35
CA THR A 319 -8.50 14.35 -3.43
C THR A 319 -9.42 15.57 -3.58
N LEU A 320 -9.93 16.11 -2.47
CA LEU A 320 -10.78 17.32 -2.51
C LEU A 320 -10.02 18.56 -3.01
N GLU A 321 -8.71 18.62 -2.82
CA GLU A 321 -7.86 19.63 -3.43
C GLU A 321 -7.79 19.47 -4.95
N ALA A 322 -7.57 18.25 -5.45
CA ALA A 322 -7.60 17.96 -6.89
C ALA A 322 -8.95 18.34 -7.52
N VAL A 323 -10.07 18.00 -6.88
CA VAL A 323 -11.41 18.40 -7.35
C VAL A 323 -11.52 19.93 -7.48
N LYS A 324 -11.00 20.69 -6.51
CA LYS A 324 -10.99 22.15 -6.59
C LYS A 324 -10.10 22.68 -7.71
N GLN A 325 -8.96 22.04 -7.96
CA GLN A 325 -8.05 22.40 -9.05
C GLN A 325 -8.70 22.14 -10.41
N VAL A 326 -9.35 20.99 -10.59
CA VAL A 326 -10.16 20.68 -11.78
C VAL A 326 -11.25 21.73 -11.98
N ALA A 327 -12.05 22.01 -10.94
CA ALA A 327 -13.11 23.01 -11.02
C ALA A 327 -12.58 24.42 -11.37
N SER A 328 -11.38 24.77 -10.88
CA SER A 328 -10.75 26.06 -11.19
C SER A 328 -10.32 26.14 -12.65
N PHE A 329 -9.73 25.07 -13.19
CA PHE A 329 -9.37 24.99 -14.60
C PHE A 329 -10.61 24.96 -15.51
N GLU A 330 -11.68 24.29 -15.09
CA GLU A 330 -12.93 24.23 -15.85
C GLU A 330 -13.59 25.61 -16.05
N GLN A 331 -13.44 26.50 -15.08
CA GLN A 331 -13.94 27.88 -15.14
C GLN A 331 -13.17 28.79 -16.10
N LEU A 332 -12.04 28.34 -16.67
CA LEU A 332 -11.30 29.12 -17.65
C LEU A 332 -12.10 29.30 -18.94
N SER A 333 -11.94 30.46 -19.58
CA SER A 333 -12.48 30.66 -20.92
C SER A 333 -11.91 29.64 -21.91
N ARG A 334 -12.67 29.29 -22.95
CA ARG A 334 -12.21 28.37 -24.00
C ARG A 334 -10.86 28.80 -24.59
N GLU A 335 -10.69 30.08 -24.87
CA GLU A 335 -9.45 30.66 -25.38
C GLU A 335 -8.27 30.46 -24.41
N SER A 336 -8.51 30.58 -23.10
CA SER A 336 -7.47 30.38 -22.08
C SER A 336 -7.11 28.90 -21.94
N LYS A 337 -8.09 27.99 -22.02
CA LYS A 337 -7.85 26.55 -22.09
C LYS A 337 -7.02 26.22 -23.33
N GLU A 338 -7.45 26.68 -24.51
CA GLU A 338 -6.76 26.46 -25.78
C GLU A 338 -5.32 26.97 -25.76
N ARG A 339 -5.09 28.18 -25.22
CA ARG A 339 -3.76 28.75 -25.07
C ARG A 339 -2.87 27.90 -24.16
N THR A 340 -3.41 27.48 -23.01
CA THR A 340 -2.70 26.63 -22.05
C THR A 340 -2.28 25.32 -22.70
N LEU A 341 -3.24 24.62 -23.32
CA LEU A 341 -3.01 23.34 -23.99
C LEU A 341 -2.04 23.50 -25.17
N SER A 342 -2.19 24.58 -25.95
CA SER A 342 -1.33 24.81 -27.12
C SER A 342 0.14 25.06 -26.77
N VAL A 343 0.41 25.65 -25.60
CA VAL A 343 1.77 25.78 -25.07
C VAL A 343 2.36 24.42 -24.71
N ALA A 344 1.55 23.50 -24.19
CA ALA A 344 2.01 22.19 -23.72
C ALA A 344 2.20 21.17 -24.84
N ILE A 345 1.26 21.07 -25.78
CA ILE A 345 1.17 20.00 -26.79
C ILE A 345 1.22 20.50 -28.24
N GLY A 346 1.43 21.80 -28.46
CA GLY A 346 1.37 22.42 -29.78
C GLY A 346 -0.06 22.75 -30.21
N LYS A 347 -0.24 23.26 -31.43
CA LYS A 347 -1.53 23.81 -31.88
C LYS A 347 -2.68 22.81 -31.69
N VAL A 348 -3.63 23.17 -30.83
CA VAL A 348 -4.86 22.42 -30.60
C VAL A 348 -5.89 22.77 -31.68
N SER A 349 -6.73 21.82 -32.09
CA SER A 349 -7.80 22.06 -33.07
C SER A 349 -8.94 22.87 -32.46
N ASP A 350 -9.68 23.63 -33.28
CA ASP A 350 -10.79 24.45 -32.78
C ASP A 350 -11.88 23.64 -32.06
N ASP A 351 -11.98 22.33 -32.30
CA ASP A 351 -13.01 21.39 -31.81
C ASP A 351 -12.55 20.46 -30.68
N PHE A 352 -11.49 20.81 -29.95
CA PHE A 352 -10.95 19.96 -28.89
C PHE A 352 -11.94 19.69 -27.74
N LEU A 353 -11.89 18.46 -27.21
CA LEU A 353 -12.61 18.04 -26.02
C LEU A 353 -11.61 17.83 -24.88
N VAL A 354 -11.89 18.44 -23.73
CA VAL A 354 -11.11 18.26 -22.51
C VAL A 354 -11.94 17.47 -21.51
N SER A 355 -11.47 16.28 -21.18
CA SER A 355 -11.92 15.53 -20.00
C SER A 355 -10.96 15.76 -18.84
N HIS A 356 -11.40 15.45 -17.62
CA HIS A 356 -10.60 15.63 -16.41
C HIS A 356 -10.32 14.31 -15.74
N GLY A 357 -9.13 14.20 -15.17
CA GLY A 357 -8.72 13.03 -14.39
C GLY A 357 -8.06 13.39 -13.07
N ILE A 358 -8.33 12.58 -12.05
CA ILE A 358 -7.60 12.60 -10.77
C ILE A 358 -6.82 11.29 -10.66
N VAL A 359 -5.50 11.42 -10.65
CA VAL A 359 -4.57 10.31 -10.45
C VAL A 359 -4.23 10.21 -8.97
N THR A 360 -4.42 9.05 -8.36
CA THR A 360 -4.04 8.82 -6.96
C THR A 360 -3.09 7.63 -6.81
N ARG A 361 -2.39 7.57 -5.67
CA ARG A 361 -1.52 6.43 -5.30
C ARG A 361 -2.31 5.27 -4.65
N SER A 362 -3.62 5.40 -4.46
CA SER A 362 -4.47 4.44 -3.73
C SER A 362 -5.92 4.55 -4.18
N GLY A 363 -6.89 4.48 -3.27
CA GLY A 363 -8.23 5.01 -3.50
C GLY A 363 -8.30 6.54 -3.35
N LEU A 364 -9.51 7.06 -3.12
CA LEU A 364 -9.83 8.49 -2.99
C LEU A 364 -10.02 8.93 -1.54
N GLY A 365 -9.98 8.00 -0.59
CA GLY A 365 -10.23 8.26 0.82
C GLY A 365 -11.69 7.95 1.16
N THR A 366 -12.47 8.95 1.56
CA THR A 366 -13.82 8.68 2.07
C THR A 366 -14.90 8.85 1.01
N ASN A 367 -16.13 8.41 1.31
CA ASN A 367 -17.34 8.67 0.51
C ASN A 367 -17.52 10.16 0.16
N LYS A 368 -17.02 11.10 0.98
CA LYS A 368 -17.08 12.53 0.66
C LYS A 368 -16.21 12.90 -0.54
N ALA A 369 -15.01 12.32 -0.65
CA ALA A 369 -14.13 12.53 -1.79
C ALA A 369 -14.70 11.86 -3.06
N TRP A 370 -15.22 10.64 -2.93
CA TRP A 370 -15.92 9.94 -4.02
C TRP A 370 -17.05 10.77 -4.62
N LYS A 371 -17.95 11.29 -3.77
CA LYS A 371 -19.05 12.17 -4.21
C LYS A 371 -18.57 13.46 -4.87
N ALA A 372 -17.49 14.04 -4.36
CA ALA A 372 -16.95 15.28 -4.92
C ALA A 372 -16.27 15.08 -6.28
N ALA A 373 -15.86 13.84 -6.59
CA ALA A 373 -15.23 13.47 -7.85
C ALA A 373 -16.21 12.90 -8.90
N GLU A 374 -17.52 12.87 -8.62
CA GLU A 374 -18.54 12.55 -9.63
C GLU A 374 -18.39 13.51 -10.83
N GLY A 375 -18.43 13.01 -12.07
CA GLY A 375 -18.14 13.83 -13.26
C GLY A 375 -16.66 13.89 -13.65
N ILE A 376 -15.77 13.25 -12.90
CA ILE A 376 -14.31 13.29 -13.12
C ILE A 376 -13.78 11.86 -13.17
N SER A 377 -12.93 11.57 -14.15
CA SER A 377 -12.28 10.26 -14.23
C SER A 377 -11.31 10.08 -13.05
N VAL A 378 -11.40 8.97 -12.34
CA VAL A 378 -10.56 8.70 -11.15
C VAL A 378 -9.82 7.39 -11.34
N PHE A 379 -8.51 7.41 -11.14
CA PHE A 379 -7.70 6.21 -11.29
C PHE A 379 -6.41 6.26 -10.49
N ASN A 380 -5.89 5.07 -10.25
CA ASN A 380 -4.49 4.86 -9.87
C ASN A 380 -3.79 4.08 -10.98
N VAL A 381 -2.47 3.93 -10.89
CA VAL A 381 -1.67 3.26 -11.92
C VAL A 381 -2.15 1.81 -12.14
N GLY A 382 -2.47 1.08 -11.07
CA GLY A 382 -2.96 -0.30 -11.18
C GLY A 382 -4.28 -0.40 -11.96
N LEU A 383 -5.25 0.48 -11.68
CA LEU A 383 -6.50 0.56 -12.42
C LEU A 383 -6.25 0.96 -13.88
N LEU A 384 -5.40 1.96 -14.13
CA LEU A 384 -5.14 2.43 -15.49
C LEU A 384 -4.46 1.35 -16.33
N THR A 385 -3.46 0.64 -15.77
CA THR A 385 -2.82 -0.50 -16.44
C THR A 385 -3.83 -1.60 -16.74
N HIS A 386 -4.72 -1.92 -15.79
CA HIS A 386 -5.78 -2.90 -16.02
C HIS A 386 -6.73 -2.47 -17.13
N ALA A 387 -7.21 -1.22 -17.07
CA ALA A 387 -8.18 -0.65 -17.98
C ALA A 387 -7.63 -0.53 -19.40
N LEU A 388 -6.35 -0.16 -19.56
CA LEU A 388 -5.71 0.01 -20.87
C LEU A 388 -5.07 -1.28 -21.41
N SER A 389 -5.17 -2.39 -20.67
CA SER A 389 -4.68 -3.69 -21.14
C SER A 389 -5.60 -4.26 -22.23
N GLY A 390 -5.35 -3.91 -23.50
CA GLY A 390 -6.15 -4.48 -24.58
C GLY A 390 -6.00 -3.83 -25.95
N SER A 391 -7.07 -3.96 -26.74
CA SER A 391 -7.12 -3.53 -28.14
C SER A 391 -7.19 -2.01 -28.30
N GLU A 392 -6.91 -1.52 -29.51
CA GLU A 392 -7.08 -0.11 -29.89
C GLU A 392 -8.48 0.46 -29.56
N LYS A 393 -9.52 -0.37 -29.63
CA LYS A 393 -10.89 0.01 -29.25
C LYS A 393 -11.00 0.45 -27.78
N ILE A 394 -10.33 -0.27 -26.88
CA ILE A 394 -10.33 0.03 -25.44
C ILE A 394 -9.74 1.41 -25.17
N LEU A 395 -8.64 1.72 -25.84
CA LEU A 395 -8.03 3.05 -25.75
C LEU A 395 -8.98 4.14 -26.27
N LEU A 396 -9.69 3.89 -27.37
CA LEU A 396 -10.66 4.86 -27.90
C LEU A 396 -11.83 5.09 -26.95
N ASP A 397 -12.37 4.01 -26.37
CA ASP A 397 -13.47 4.08 -25.41
C ASP A 397 -13.04 4.89 -24.17
N PHE A 398 -11.83 4.63 -23.65
CA PHE A 398 -11.22 5.41 -22.55
C PHE A 398 -11.04 6.89 -22.91
N LEU A 399 -10.43 7.20 -24.05
CA LEU A 399 -10.13 8.59 -24.42
C LEU A 399 -11.40 9.41 -24.72
N SER A 400 -12.45 8.76 -25.23
CA SER A 400 -13.69 9.43 -25.61
C SER A 400 -14.56 9.77 -24.40
N ASN A 401 -14.62 8.87 -23.41
CA ASN A 401 -15.35 9.10 -22.17
C ASN A 401 -14.65 8.42 -20.97
N PRO A 402 -13.54 9.01 -20.46
CA PRO A 402 -12.70 8.34 -19.47
C PRO A 402 -13.40 8.12 -18.13
N GLU A 403 -14.36 8.98 -17.76
CA GLU A 403 -15.14 8.83 -16.54
C GLU A 403 -16.03 7.60 -16.60
N GLU A 404 -16.89 7.52 -17.62
CA GLU A 404 -17.82 6.40 -17.80
C GLU A 404 -17.06 5.08 -17.92
N TYR A 405 -16.04 5.05 -18.78
CA TYR A 405 -15.22 3.86 -19.00
C TYR A 405 -14.55 3.37 -17.71
N LEU A 406 -13.88 4.25 -16.97
CA LEU A 406 -13.21 3.83 -15.72
C LEU A 406 -14.21 3.48 -14.62
N SER A 407 -15.37 4.13 -14.56
CA SER A 407 -16.44 3.75 -13.63
C SER A 407 -16.94 2.34 -13.90
N GLU A 408 -17.14 1.97 -15.17
CA GLU A 408 -17.52 0.61 -15.56
C GLU A 408 -16.46 -0.42 -15.15
N VAL A 409 -15.18 -0.12 -15.38
CA VAL A 409 -14.06 -1.00 -14.98
C VAL A 409 -14.02 -1.17 -13.46
N ILE A 410 -14.21 -0.08 -12.69
CA ILE A 410 -14.29 -0.15 -11.22
C ILE A 410 -15.47 -1.03 -10.79
N ASP A 411 -16.65 -0.85 -11.38
CA ASP A 411 -17.84 -1.63 -11.04
C ASP A 411 -17.66 -3.11 -11.38
N GLN A 412 -16.96 -3.44 -12.48
CA GLN A 412 -16.58 -4.82 -12.81
C GLN A 412 -15.63 -5.41 -11.75
N LEU A 413 -14.60 -4.68 -11.33
CA LEU A 413 -13.69 -5.12 -10.27
C LEU A 413 -14.42 -5.33 -8.95
N VAL A 414 -15.37 -4.45 -8.60
CA VAL A 414 -16.25 -4.62 -7.44
C VAL A 414 -17.04 -5.91 -7.55
N GLN A 415 -17.71 -6.16 -8.67
CA GLN A 415 -18.50 -7.38 -8.88
C GLN A 415 -17.65 -8.66 -8.81
N GLN A 416 -16.40 -8.60 -9.27
CA GLN A 416 -15.49 -9.75 -9.27
C GLN A 416 -14.88 -10.06 -7.89
N HIS A 417 -14.60 -9.03 -7.10
CA HIS A 417 -13.75 -9.18 -5.91
C HIS A 417 -14.47 -8.94 -4.58
N PHE A 418 -15.58 -8.22 -4.56
CA PHE A 418 -16.37 -8.03 -3.34
C PHE A 418 -17.36 -9.18 -3.15
N ILE A 419 -17.28 -9.85 -2.00
CA ILE A 419 -18.18 -10.97 -1.67
C ILE A 419 -19.40 -10.44 -0.91
N ASN A 420 -19.19 -9.91 0.29
CA ASN A 420 -20.23 -9.39 1.16
C ASN A 420 -19.64 -8.59 2.34
N TRP A 421 -20.53 -8.00 3.13
CA TRP A 421 -20.23 -7.49 4.47
C TRP A 421 -20.60 -8.53 5.52
N GLU A 422 -19.72 -8.78 6.48
CA GLU A 422 -19.96 -9.63 7.65
C GLU A 422 -19.84 -8.81 8.94
N THR A 423 -20.42 -9.29 10.04
CA THR A 423 -20.19 -8.70 11.36
C THR A 423 -19.00 -9.37 12.02
N GLY A 424 -17.89 -8.63 12.14
CA GLY A 424 -16.77 -9.00 13.00
C GLY A 424 -17.07 -8.69 14.45
N VAL A 425 -16.65 -9.57 15.35
CA VAL A 425 -16.80 -9.39 16.79
C VAL A 425 -15.43 -9.24 17.43
N VAL A 426 -15.18 -8.09 18.06
CA VAL A 426 -13.96 -7.84 18.84
C VAL A 426 -14.31 -7.82 20.33
N PRO A 427 -13.84 -8.79 21.12
CA PRO A 427 -14.10 -8.80 22.55
C PRO A 427 -13.32 -7.68 23.26
N LEU A 428 -14.03 -6.91 24.08
CA LEU A 428 -13.54 -5.86 24.97
C LEU A 428 -13.89 -6.20 26.42
N HIS A 429 -13.20 -7.17 27.02
CA HIS A 429 -13.42 -7.66 28.38
C HIS A 429 -14.89 -8.02 28.69
N HIS A 430 -15.71 -7.04 29.05
CA HIS A 430 -17.13 -7.18 29.42
C HIS A 430 -18.10 -6.72 28.33
N ARG A 431 -17.59 -6.32 27.16
CA ARG A 431 -18.38 -5.85 26.02
C ARG A 431 -17.82 -6.41 24.73
N GLU A 432 -18.58 -6.25 23.66
CA GLU A 432 -18.17 -6.59 22.31
C GLU A 432 -18.28 -5.36 21.40
N LEU A 433 -17.35 -5.26 20.45
CA LEU A 433 -17.51 -4.39 19.28
C LEU A 433 -17.97 -5.25 18.11
N HIS A 434 -19.14 -4.93 17.57
CA HIS A 434 -19.71 -5.53 16.37
C HIS A 434 -19.45 -4.59 15.20
N ILE A 435 -18.52 -4.94 14.34
CA ILE A 435 -17.96 -4.07 13.29
C ILE A 435 -18.23 -4.70 11.91
N PRO A 436 -18.69 -3.93 10.91
CA PRO A 436 -18.77 -4.44 9.54
C PRO A 436 -17.37 -4.74 9.01
N LEU A 437 -17.14 -5.99 8.63
CA LEU A 437 -15.92 -6.47 7.99
C LEU A 437 -16.22 -6.81 6.54
N MET A 438 -15.52 -6.15 5.63
CA MET A 438 -15.57 -6.47 4.21
C MET A 438 -14.90 -7.83 3.95
N LYS A 439 -15.59 -8.70 3.22
CA LYS A 439 -15.00 -9.91 2.64
C LYS A 439 -14.68 -9.68 1.17
N LEU A 440 -13.43 -9.97 0.84
CA LEU A 440 -12.91 -9.92 -0.51
C LEU A 440 -12.50 -11.32 -0.96
N GLU A 441 -12.64 -11.57 -2.26
CA GLU A 441 -12.03 -12.72 -2.92
C GLU A 441 -10.54 -12.46 -3.15
N ASN A 442 -9.76 -12.60 -2.08
CA ASN A 442 -8.34 -12.22 -2.05
C ASN A 442 -7.50 -12.99 -3.08
N ASP A 443 -7.84 -14.24 -3.39
CA ASP A 443 -7.11 -15.06 -4.36
C ASP A 443 -7.32 -14.54 -5.79
N GLU A 444 -8.54 -14.15 -6.16
CA GLU A 444 -8.81 -13.54 -7.47
C GLU A 444 -8.21 -12.13 -7.56
N LEU A 445 -8.32 -11.34 -6.50
CA LEU A 445 -7.68 -10.02 -6.45
C LEU A 445 -6.16 -10.13 -6.60
N GLN A 446 -5.54 -11.14 -5.99
CA GLN A 446 -4.12 -11.43 -6.16
C GLN A 446 -3.78 -11.78 -7.62
N LYS A 447 -4.59 -12.61 -8.30
CA LYS A 447 -4.39 -12.92 -9.72
C LYS A 447 -4.49 -11.67 -10.60
N THR A 448 -5.45 -10.79 -10.31
CA THR A 448 -5.59 -9.50 -11.00
C THR A 448 -4.32 -8.64 -10.83
N ARG A 449 -3.81 -8.52 -9.60
CA ARG A 449 -2.56 -7.79 -9.31
C ARG A 449 -1.35 -8.35 -10.06
N VAL A 450 -1.20 -9.68 -10.07
CA VAL A 450 -0.11 -10.34 -10.81
C VAL A 450 -0.20 -10.03 -12.31
N ARG A 451 -1.39 -10.15 -12.91
CA ARG A 451 -1.59 -9.82 -14.32
C ARG A 451 -1.24 -8.37 -14.63
N ILE A 452 -1.63 -7.44 -13.76
CA ILE A 452 -1.31 -6.01 -13.89
C ILE A 452 0.21 -5.79 -13.88
N SER A 453 0.95 -6.46 -12.98
CA SER A 453 2.42 -6.31 -12.90
C SER A 453 3.19 -6.91 -14.08
N GLU A 454 2.56 -7.75 -14.90
CA GLU A 454 3.18 -8.38 -16.07
C GLU A 454 3.07 -7.53 -17.36
N ILE A 455 2.31 -6.43 -17.32
CA ILE A 455 2.06 -5.49 -18.43
C ILE A 455 3.01 -4.30 -18.36
#